data_AF-A0A151B4B2-F1
#
_entry.id   AF-A0A151B4B2-F1
#
_cell.length_a   1.000
_cell.length_b   1.000
_cell.length_c   1.000
_cell.angle_alpha   90.00
_cell.angle_beta   90.00
_cell.angle_gamma   90.00
#
_symmetry.space_group_name_H-M   'P 1'
#
loop_
_entity.id
_entity.type
_entity.pdbx_description
1 polymer ?
#
loop_
_entity_poly.entity_id
_entity_poly.type
_entity_poly.pdbx_seq_one_letter_code
_entity_poly.pdbx_strand_id
1 'polypeptide(L)'
;MLTLLYNKDPKNKECILTLKVLMNSGCNLYINDIISAEVLNNITKKLFINDIKYSALKTEPLNSKSNINLIISCFNKHDRKIIKERKLEKYNRIPFNKYFYNISKSDWKKDLLKIYYVKAVELHSLLVNSLNLKYLSIDRKTVDLAKQYMKEYMMSVNDSYHIACAEYNNINYFITLDSDFKALKKSKVIILKI
;
A
#
# COMPACT_ATOMS: atom_id res chain seq x y z
N MET A 1 -0.49 7.65 -0.48
CA MET A 1 0.06 7.29 0.85
C MET A 1 1.35 6.49 0.78
N LEU A 2 1.38 5.34 0.10
CA LEU A 2 2.58 4.48 0.06
C LEU A 2 3.85 5.22 -0.37
N THR A 3 3.77 6.05 -1.41
CA THR A 3 4.85 6.90 -1.90
C THR A 3 5.54 7.71 -0.79
N LEU A 4 4.81 8.16 0.24
CA LEU A 4 5.36 8.95 1.35
C LEU A 4 6.31 8.14 2.25
N LEU A 5 6.13 6.83 2.33
CA LEU A 5 6.95 5.94 3.14
C LEU A 5 8.27 5.54 2.46
N TYR A 6 8.41 5.79 1.15
CA TYR A 6 9.57 5.37 0.37
C TYR A 6 10.26 6.58 -0.24
N ASN A 7 11.30 7.08 0.42
CA ASN A 7 12.11 8.23 -0.02
C ASN A 7 12.74 8.08 -1.43
N LYS A 8 12.94 6.84 -1.90
CA LYS A 8 13.44 6.54 -3.25
C LYS A 8 12.34 6.51 -4.34
N ASP A 9 11.08 6.67 -3.96
CA ASP A 9 9.99 6.75 -4.94
C ASP A 9 10.09 8.08 -5.72
N PRO A 10 10.07 8.07 -7.07
CA PRO A 10 10.22 9.28 -7.88
C PRO A 10 9.20 10.38 -7.55
N LYS A 11 8.00 10.00 -7.11
CA LYS A 11 6.91 10.92 -6.76
C LYS A 11 6.93 11.33 -5.27
N ASN A 12 7.87 10.83 -4.47
CA ASN A 12 7.93 11.10 -3.03
C ASN A 12 8.01 12.61 -2.71
N LYS A 13 8.99 13.30 -3.30
CA LYS A 13 9.22 14.73 -3.03
C LYS A 13 8.01 15.57 -3.41
N GLU A 14 7.43 15.30 -4.58
CA GLU A 14 6.25 15.99 -5.08
C GLU A 14 5.04 15.77 -4.16
N CYS A 15 4.76 14.53 -3.76
CA CYS A 15 3.69 14.21 -2.82
C CYS A 15 3.86 14.92 -1.47
N ILE A 16 5.09 14.97 -0.94
CA ILE A 16 5.38 15.68 0.32
C ILE A 16 5.10 17.17 0.18
N LEU A 17 5.54 17.80 -0.92
CA LEU A 17 5.31 19.23 -1.15
C LEU A 17 3.82 19.54 -1.29
N THR A 18 3.08 18.76 -2.08
CA THR A 18 1.63 18.94 -2.23
C THR A 18 0.90 18.81 -0.89
N LEU A 19 1.23 17.79 -0.09
CA LEU A 19 0.61 17.63 1.23
C LEU A 19 0.94 18.77 2.18
N LYS A 20 2.19 19.26 2.18
CA LYS A 20 2.57 20.43 2.98
C LYS A 20 1.74 21.66 2.62
N VAL A 21 1.55 21.92 1.33
CA VAL A 21 0.71 23.04 0.87
C VAL A 21 -0.73 22.87 1.39
N LEU A 22 -1.33 21.70 1.20
CA LEU A 22 -2.71 21.43 1.65
C LEU A 22 -2.86 21.59 3.17
N MET A 23 -1.93 21.05 3.94
CA MET A 23 -1.95 21.17 5.41
C MET A 23 -1.80 22.63 5.85
N ASN A 24 -0.91 23.39 5.22
CA ASN A 24 -0.70 24.82 5.52
C ASN A 24 -1.91 25.68 5.11
N SER A 25 -2.67 25.25 4.11
CA SER A 25 -3.94 25.88 3.71
C SER A 25 -5.13 25.52 4.61
N GLY A 26 -4.91 24.76 5.69
CA GLY A 26 -5.95 24.37 6.64
C GLY A 26 -6.85 23.22 6.15
N CYS A 27 -6.43 22.47 5.12
CA CYS A 27 -7.19 21.31 4.66
C CYS A 27 -7.15 20.18 5.68
N ASN A 28 -8.33 19.60 5.96
CA ASN A 28 -8.43 18.34 6.70
C ASN A 28 -8.11 17.17 5.76
N LEU A 29 -7.25 16.26 6.21
CA LEU A 29 -6.88 15.07 5.46
C LEU A 29 -7.67 13.86 5.97
N TYR A 30 -8.18 13.05 5.03
CA TYR A 30 -9.02 11.91 5.31
C TYR A 30 -8.50 10.66 4.62
N ILE A 31 -8.79 9.51 5.23
CA ILE A 31 -8.60 8.18 4.64
C ILE A 31 -9.82 7.33 4.91
N ASN A 32 -10.11 6.38 4.02
CA ASN A 32 -11.16 5.39 4.25
C ASN A 32 -10.58 4.02 4.59
N ASP A 33 -11.46 3.12 5.03
CA ASP A 33 -11.11 1.77 5.46
C ASP A 33 -10.35 0.96 4.38
N ILE A 34 -10.72 1.11 3.10
CA ILE A 34 -10.06 0.42 1.99
C ILE A 34 -8.64 0.95 1.78
N ILE A 35 -8.44 2.27 1.75
CA ILE A 35 -7.10 2.88 1.63
C ILE A 35 -6.22 2.38 2.77
N SER A 36 -6.73 2.38 4.00
CA SER A 36 -5.96 1.92 5.16
C SER A 36 -5.55 0.45 5.03
N ALA A 37 -6.50 -0.43 4.69
CA ALA A 37 -6.24 -1.86 4.51
C ALA A 37 -5.22 -2.13 3.38
N GLU A 38 -5.35 -1.43 2.25
CA GLU A 38 -4.44 -1.56 1.12
C GLU A 38 -3.03 -1.08 1.45
N VAL A 39 -2.91 0.06 2.14
CA VAL A 39 -1.62 0.59 2.57
C VAL A 39 -0.94 -0.40 3.51
N LEU A 40 -1.64 -0.92 4.53
CA LEU A 40 -1.10 -1.92 5.45
C LEU A 40 -0.62 -3.18 4.72
N ASN A 41 -1.44 -3.72 3.81
CA ASN A 41 -1.10 -4.90 3.02
C ASN A 41 0.16 -4.68 2.16
N ASN A 42 0.24 -3.51 1.51
CA ASN A 42 1.36 -3.15 0.65
C ASN A 42 2.64 -2.89 1.43
N ILE A 43 2.58 -2.23 2.59
CA ILE A 43 3.74 -2.06 3.48
C ILE A 43 4.26 -3.43 3.90
N THR A 44 3.37 -4.31 4.40
CA THR A 44 3.74 -5.65 4.88
C THR A 44 4.47 -6.45 3.80
N LYS A 45 3.89 -6.51 2.60
CA LYS A 45 4.49 -7.22 1.45
C LYS A 45 5.83 -6.61 1.02
N LYS A 46 5.92 -5.29 0.99
CA LYS A 46 7.15 -4.60 0.56
C LYS A 46 8.29 -4.77 1.57
N LEU A 47 8.00 -4.76 2.88
CA LEU A 47 8.96 -5.10 3.93
C LEU A 47 9.48 -6.52 3.77
N PHE A 48 8.59 -7.50 3.58
CA PHE A 48 8.97 -8.89 3.31
C PHE A 48 9.89 -8.99 2.08
N ILE A 49 9.51 -8.39 0.96
CA ILE A 49 10.30 -8.44 -0.28
C ILE A 49 11.67 -7.78 -0.11
N ASN A 50 11.73 -6.65 0.58
CA ASN A 50 12.99 -5.94 0.85
C ASN A 50 13.93 -6.79 1.69
N ASP A 51 13.41 -7.50 2.69
CA ASP A 51 14.20 -8.42 3.50
C ASP A 51 14.75 -9.58 2.67
N ILE A 52 13.99 -10.15 1.74
CA ILE A 52 14.55 -11.20 0.86
C ILE A 52 15.61 -10.62 -0.10
N LYS A 53 15.51 -9.33 -0.43
CA LYS A 53 16.45 -8.60 -1.28
C LYS A 53 17.67 -8.04 -0.54
N TYR A 54 17.74 -8.15 0.79
CA TYR A 54 18.72 -7.43 1.61
C TYR A 54 20.17 -7.61 1.12
N SER A 55 20.55 -8.84 0.76
CA SER A 55 21.90 -9.18 0.29
C SER A 55 22.22 -8.54 -1.06
N ALA A 56 21.24 -8.43 -1.96
CA ALA A 56 21.41 -7.79 -3.27
C ALA A 56 21.40 -6.25 -3.15
N LEU A 57 20.60 -5.73 -2.22
CA LEU A 57 20.52 -4.30 -1.91
C LEU A 57 21.67 -3.79 -1.05
N LYS A 58 22.47 -4.68 -0.46
CA LYS A 58 23.52 -4.38 0.53
C LYS A 58 22.97 -3.56 1.71
N THR A 59 21.78 -3.89 2.16
CA THR A 59 21.11 -3.25 3.30
C THR A 59 20.99 -4.21 4.47
N GLU A 60 20.88 -3.67 5.68
CA GLU A 60 20.51 -4.47 6.84
C GLU A 60 19.04 -4.90 6.73
N PRO A 61 18.72 -6.19 6.95
CA PRO A 61 17.33 -6.64 6.96
C PRO A 61 16.63 -6.26 8.25
N LEU A 62 15.31 -6.12 8.17
CA LEU A 62 14.44 -5.93 9.34
C LEU A 62 14.39 -7.18 10.22
N ASN A 63 14.26 -8.36 9.59
CA ASN A 63 14.23 -9.65 10.27
C ASN A 63 15.65 -10.21 10.44
N SER A 64 15.82 -11.15 11.38
CA SER A 64 17.12 -11.79 11.58
C SER A 64 17.54 -12.58 10.33
N LYS A 65 18.85 -12.60 10.05
CA LYS A 65 19.41 -13.37 8.92
C LYS A 65 19.03 -14.85 8.99
N SER A 66 18.95 -15.41 10.21
CA SER A 66 18.50 -16.79 10.44
C SER A 66 17.06 -17.00 9.97
N ASN A 67 16.14 -16.13 10.42
CA ASN A 67 14.73 -16.20 10.01
C ASN A 67 14.57 -16.01 8.50
N ILE A 68 15.34 -15.11 7.89
CA ILE A 68 15.33 -14.92 6.44
C ILE A 68 15.78 -16.19 5.71
N ASN A 69 16.80 -16.88 6.20
CA ASN A 69 17.23 -18.15 5.63
C ASN A 69 16.14 -19.23 5.75
N LEU A 70 15.44 -19.29 6.89
CA LEU A 70 14.29 -20.19 7.07
C LEU A 70 13.14 -19.86 6.10
N ILE A 71 12.84 -18.58 5.91
CA ILE A 71 11.84 -18.11 4.93
C ILE A 71 12.26 -18.54 3.51
N ILE A 72 13.50 -18.24 3.10
CA ILE A 72 14.03 -18.58 1.77
C ILE A 72 14.05 -20.10 1.56
N SER A 73 14.24 -20.90 2.61
CA SER A 73 14.18 -22.37 2.51
C SER A 73 12.82 -22.88 2.00
N CYS A 74 11.74 -22.13 2.26
CA CYS A 74 10.39 -22.43 1.77
C CYS A 74 10.22 -22.13 0.27
N PHE A 75 11.17 -21.46 -0.37
CA PHE A 75 11.10 -21.13 -1.79
C PHE A 75 11.50 -22.34 -2.63
N ASN A 76 11.00 -22.44 -3.86
CA ASN A 76 11.43 -23.54 -4.74
C ASN A 76 12.92 -23.42 -5.12
N LYS A 77 13.51 -24.51 -5.65
CA LYS A 77 14.95 -24.55 -6.00
C LYS A 77 15.36 -23.46 -6.99
N HIS A 78 14.51 -23.16 -7.96
CA HIS A 78 14.77 -22.15 -9.00
C HIS A 78 14.84 -20.73 -8.39
N ASP A 79 13.87 -20.35 -7.57
CA ASP A 79 13.80 -19.00 -7.01
C ASP A 79 14.89 -18.77 -5.95
N ARG A 80 15.25 -19.82 -5.18
CA ARG A 80 16.43 -19.77 -4.31
C ARG A 80 17.72 -19.53 -5.09
N LYS A 81 17.86 -20.10 -6.30
CA LYS A 81 19.02 -19.84 -7.17
C LYS A 81 19.05 -18.37 -7.59
N ILE A 82 17.92 -17.80 -7.99
CA ILE A 82 17.82 -16.37 -8.34
C ILE A 82 18.27 -15.49 -7.17
N ILE A 83 17.81 -15.77 -5.94
CA ILE A 83 18.19 -15.00 -4.76
C ILE A 83 19.70 -15.08 -4.50
N LYS A 84 20.31 -16.27 -4.66
CA LYS A 84 21.75 -16.47 -4.50
C LYS A 84 22.59 -15.70 -5.52
N GLU A 85 22.07 -15.48 -6.73
CA GLU A 85 22.75 -14.70 -7.76
C GLU A 85 22.84 -13.19 -7.43
N ARG A 86 22.04 -12.69 -6.48
CA ARG A 86 22.05 -11.29 -6.00
C ARG A 86 21.89 -10.23 -7.10
N LYS A 87 21.25 -10.61 -8.21
CA LYS A 87 20.96 -9.76 -9.37
C LYS A 87 19.53 -9.22 -9.28
N LEU A 88 19.37 -7.96 -8.87
CA LEU A 88 18.07 -7.34 -8.59
C LEU A 88 17.09 -7.43 -9.77
N GLU A 89 17.59 -7.33 -11.00
CA GLU A 89 16.81 -7.42 -12.23
C GLU A 89 16.09 -8.78 -12.38
N LYS A 90 16.61 -9.84 -11.75
CA LYS A 90 16.00 -11.18 -11.80
C LYS A 90 14.91 -11.39 -10.76
N TYR A 91 14.83 -10.55 -9.72
CA TYR A 91 13.87 -10.73 -8.62
C TYR A 91 12.42 -10.57 -9.09
N ASN A 92 12.17 -9.85 -10.19
CA ASN A 92 10.82 -9.70 -10.78
C ASN A 92 10.22 -11.06 -11.23
N ARG A 93 11.06 -12.08 -11.39
CA ARG A 93 10.63 -13.44 -11.75
C ARG A 93 10.13 -14.26 -10.57
N ILE A 94 10.37 -13.80 -9.33
CA ILE A 94 10.01 -14.53 -8.11
C ILE A 94 8.59 -14.15 -7.71
N PRO A 95 7.66 -15.12 -7.56
CA PRO A 95 6.28 -14.85 -7.14
C PRO A 95 6.19 -14.64 -5.62
N PHE A 96 6.72 -13.53 -5.11
CA PHE A 96 6.81 -13.26 -3.66
C PHE A 96 5.48 -13.38 -2.92
N ASN A 97 4.38 -12.90 -3.51
CA ASN A 97 3.05 -13.00 -2.92
C ASN A 97 2.66 -14.45 -2.65
N LYS A 98 2.95 -15.36 -3.58
CA LYS A 98 2.68 -16.80 -3.41
C LYS A 98 3.43 -17.35 -2.20
N TYR A 99 4.70 -16.99 -2.04
CA TYR A 99 5.49 -17.44 -0.89
C TYR A 99 5.00 -16.86 0.42
N PHE A 100 4.70 -15.56 0.45
CA PHE A 100 4.15 -14.90 1.63
C PHE A 100 2.86 -15.60 2.11
N TYR A 101 1.91 -15.81 1.20
CA TYR A 101 0.64 -16.49 1.53
C TYR A 101 0.81 -17.97 1.92
N ASN A 102 1.76 -18.68 1.32
CA ASN A 102 2.01 -20.07 1.69
C ASN A 102 2.64 -20.20 3.08
N ILE A 103 3.55 -19.30 3.43
CA ILE A 103 4.18 -19.24 4.75
C ILE A 103 3.13 -18.87 5.81
N SER A 104 2.23 -17.92 5.51
CA SER A 104 1.20 -17.48 6.46
C SER A 104 0.16 -18.56 6.80
N LYS A 105 0.04 -19.62 6.01
CA LYS A 105 -0.89 -20.75 6.24
C LYS A 105 -0.36 -21.80 7.22
N SER A 106 0.92 -21.75 7.59
CA SER A 106 1.53 -22.72 8.49
C SER A 106 1.70 -22.11 9.88
N ASP A 107 1.21 -22.80 10.91
CA ASP A 107 1.13 -22.26 12.27
C ASP A 107 2.48 -21.87 12.89
N TRP A 108 3.55 -22.60 12.58
CA TRP A 108 4.88 -22.23 13.04
C TRP A 108 5.57 -21.23 12.12
N LYS A 109 5.33 -21.31 10.80
CA LYS A 109 6.01 -20.43 9.83
C LYS A 109 5.43 -19.03 9.82
N LYS A 110 4.15 -18.85 10.20
CA LYS A 110 3.52 -17.53 10.26
C LYS A 110 4.24 -16.60 11.24
N ASP A 111 4.86 -17.13 12.29
CA ASP A 111 5.63 -16.34 13.25
C ASP A 111 6.88 -15.70 12.62
N LEU A 112 7.45 -16.32 11.58
CA LEU A 112 8.53 -15.72 10.79
C LEU A 112 8.09 -14.42 10.08
N LEU A 113 6.79 -14.25 9.83
CA LEU A 113 6.22 -13.08 9.19
C LEU A 113 5.76 -12.00 10.18
N LYS A 114 5.66 -12.32 11.49
CA LYS A 114 5.10 -11.43 12.51
C LYS A 114 5.76 -10.06 12.53
N ILE A 115 7.09 -10.01 12.38
CA ILE A 115 7.85 -8.75 12.37
C ILE A 115 7.40 -7.80 11.24
N TYR A 116 7.00 -8.33 10.07
CA TYR A 116 6.53 -7.52 8.95
C TYR A 116 5.16 -6.90 9.25
N TYR A 117 4.27 -7.64 9.91
CA TYR A 117 2.98 -7.13 10.34
C TYR A 117 3.12 -6.06 11.42
N VAL A 118 3.92 -6.32 12.47
CA VAL A 118 4.19 -5.35 13.54
C VAL A 118 4.75 -4.07 12.94
N LYS A 119 5.76 -4.18 12.08
CA LYS A 119 6.37 -3.00 11.47
C LYS A 119 5.45 -2.26 10.51
N ALA A 120 4.58 -2.97 9.79
CA ALA A 120 3.58 -2.35 8.93
C ALA A 120 2.56 -1.52 9.73
N VAL A 121 2.10 -2.04 10.86
CA VAL A 121 1.21 -1.30 11.78
C VAL A 121 1.91 -0.07 12.34
N GLU A 122 3.16 -0.19 12.80
CA GLU A 122 3.95 0.96 13.28
C GLU A 122 4.07 2.06 12.22
N LEU A 123 4.48 1.70 10.99
CA LEU A 123 4.66 2.65 9.90
C LEU A 123 3.36 3.32 9.47
N HIS A 124 2.26 2.55 9.43
CA HIS A 124 0.95 3.08 9.11
C HIS A 124 0.46 4.05 10.21
N SER A 125 0.58 3.68 11.48
CA SER A 125 0.21 4.54 12.61
C SER A 125 1.05 5.81 12.65
N LEU A 126 2.36 5.72 12.39
CA LEU A 126 3.22 6.90 12.26
C LEU A 126 2.71 7.83 11.15
N LEU A 127 2.39 7.29 9.97
CA LEU A 127 1.89 8.07 8.84
C LEU A 127 0.56 8.76 9.16
N VAL A 128 -0.38 8.03 9.77
CA VAL A 128 -1.69 8.54 10.20
C VAL A 128 -1.53 9.68 11.20
N ASN A 129 -0.69 9.49 12.22
CA ASN A 129 -0.48 10.47 13.27
C ASN A 129 0.27 11.71 12.75
N SER A 130 1.32 11.52 11.94
CA SER A 130 2.10 12.63 11.38
C SER A 130 1.29 13.51 10.43
N LEU A 131 0.30 12.93 9.73
CA LEU A 131 -0.57 13.66 8.83
C LEU A 131 -1.92 14.06 9.46
N ASN A 132 -2.15 13.71 10.73
CA ASN A 132 -3.42 13.90 11.44
C ASN A 132 -4.64 13.42 10.62
N LEU A 133 -4.53 12.21 10.03
CA LEU A 133 -5.56 11.65 9.15
C LEU A 133 -6.81 11.29 9.94
N LYS A 134 -7.97 11.74 9.44
CA LYS A 134 -9.28 11.33 9.94
C LYS A 134 -9.81 10.14 9.15
N TYR A 135 -10.45 9.20 9.83
CA TYR A 135 -11.04 8.02 9.19
C TYR A 135 -12.47 8.29 8.73
N LEU A 136 -12.78 7.81 7.53
CA LEU A 136 -14.13 7.75 6.97
C LEU A 136 -14.54 6.28 6.87
N SER A 137 -15.61 5.94 7.56
CA SER A 137 -16.15 4.58 7.53
C SER A 137 -16.98 4.33 6.28
N ILE A 138 -16.88 3.12 5.74
CA ILE A 138 -17.70 2.69 4.61
C ILE A 138 -18.98 2.05 5.12
N ASP A 139 -20.12 2.69 4.80
CA ASP A 139 -21.45 2.21 5.14
C ASP A 139 -22.21 1.68 3.91
N ARG A 140 -23.45 1.24 4.12
CA ARG A 140 -24.31 0.72 3.05
C ARG A 140 -24.54 1.72 1.93
N LYS A 141 -24.69 3.02 2.24
CA LYS A 141 -24.92 4.05 1.22
C LYS A 141 -23.67 4.26 0.36
N THR A 142 -22.49 4.21 0.98
CA THR A 142 -21.20 4.22 0.29
C THR A 142 -21.08 3.02 -0.66
N VAL A 143 -21.47 1.82 -0.22
CA VAL A 143 -21.49 0.60 -1.04
C VAL A 143 -22.41 0.75 -2.25
N ASP A 144 -23.61 1.28 -2.06
CA ASP A 144 -24.58 1.41 -3.15
C ASP A 144 -24.14 2.46 -4.19
N LEU A 145 -23.54 3.57 -3.74
CA LEU A 145 -22.94 4.56 -4.62
C LEU A 145 -21.70 4.00 -5.37
N ALA A 146 -20.86 3.21 -4.71
CA ALA A 146 -19.73 2.55 -5.35
C ALA A 146 -20.18 1.61 -6.48
N LYS A 147 -21.23 0.81 -6.25
CA LYS A 147 -21.82 -0.05 -7.30
C LYS A 147 -22.34 0.75 -8.48
N GLN A 148 -22.90 1.94 -8.25
CA GLN A 148 -23.31 2.82 -9.33
C GLN A 148 -22.10 3.28 -10.15
N TYR A 149 -21.03 3.75 -9.50
CA TYR A 149 -19.81 4.15 -10.22
C TYR A 149 -19.17 3.02 -11.01
N MET A 150 -19.13 1.81 -10.45
CA MET A 150 -18.66 0.63 -11.18
C MET A 150 -19.46 0.40 -12.46
N LYS A 151 -20.80 0.53 -12.41
CA LYS A 151 -21.66 0.32 -13.58
C LYS A 151 -21.56 1.45 -14.60
N GLU A 152 -21.57 2.70 -14.15
CA GLU A 152 -21.62 3.88 -15.03
C GLU A 152 -20.26 4.20 -15.65
N TYR A 153 -19.18 4.02 -14.90
CA TYR A 153 -17.82 4.43 -15.32
C TYR A 153 -16.85 3.25 -15.51
N MET A 154 -17.32 2.01 -15.34
CA MET A 154 -16.48 0.79 -15.42
C MET A 154 -15.24 0.85 -14.53
N MET A 155 -15.34 1.54 -13.40
CA MET A 155 -14.25 1.71 -12.45
C MET A 155 -13.95 0.43 -11.69
N SER A 156 -12.68 0.29 -11.27
CA SER A 156 -12.29 -0.80 -10.37
C SER A 156 -13.07 -0.73 -9.05
N VAL A 157 -13.19 -1.85 -8.35
CA VAL A 157 -13.93 -1.94 -7.08
C VAL A 157 -13.41 -0.90 -6.09
N ASN A 158 -12.09 -0.89 -5.83
CA ASN A 158 -11.50 -0.04 -4.79
C ASN A 158 -11.59 1.44 -5.16
N ASP A 159 -11.32 1.80 -6.42
CA ASP A 159 -11.45 3.18 -6.90
C ASP A 159 -12.89 3.70 -6.77
N SER A 160 -13.86 2.83 -7.07
CA SER A 160 -15.28 3.16 -6.91
C SER A 160 -15.63 3.42 -5.45
N TYR A 161 -15.10 2.63 -4.52
CA TYR A 161 -15.28 2.85 -3.07
C TYR A 161 -14.63 4.14 -2.60
N HIS A 162 -13.45 4.49 -3.11
CA HIS A 162 -12.76 5.72 -2.73
C HIS A 162 -13.57 6.97 -3.06
N ILE A 163 -14.08 7.03 -4.29
CA ILE A 163 -14.89 8.18 -4.74
C ILE A 163 -16.26 8.19 -4.08
N ALA A 164 -16.92 7.03 -3.96
CA ALA A 164 -18.20 6.94 -3.25
C ALA A 164 -18.08 7.39 -1.80
N CYS A 165 -17.03 6.96 -1.10
CA CYS A 165 -16.79 7.35 0.28
C CYS A 165 -16.53 8.85 0.39
N ALA A 166 -15.76 9.42 -0.53
CA ALA A 166 -15.50 10.86 -0.57
C ALA A 166 -16.80 11.64 -0.84
N GLU A 167 -17.57 11.27 -1.85
CA GLU A 167 -18.81 11.98 -2.22
C GLU A 167 -19.87 11.89 -1.12
N TYR A 168 -20.07 10.71 -0.55
CA TYR A 168 -21.05 10.49 0.52
C TYR A 168 -20.73 11.31 1.79
N ASN A 169 -19.44 11.47 2.09
CA ASN A 169 -18.98 12.27 3.24
C ASN A 169 -18.74 13.76 2.89
N ASN A 170 -19.22 14.24 1.74
CA ASN A 170 -19.06 15.62 1.26
C ASN A 170 -17.60 16.08 1.20
N ILE A 171 -16.67 15.18 0.89
CA ILE A 171 -15.26 15.53 0.68
C ILE A 171 -15.12 16.25 -0.67
N ASN A 172 -14.56 17.45 -0.64
CA ASN A 172 -14.45 18.28 -1.83
C ASN A 172 -13.40 17.77 -2.84
N TYR A 173 -12.31 17.19 -2.34
CA TYR A 173 -11.14 16.87 -3.14
C TYR A 173 -10.68 15.43 -2.94
N PHE A 174 -10.38 14.73 -4.03
CA PHE A 174 -9.73 13.43 -4.00
C PHE A 174 -8.33 13.50 -4.60
N ILE A 175 -7.32 13.26 -3.76
CA ILE A 175 -5.91 13.38 -4.15
C ILE A 175 -5.40 12.02 -4.63
N THR A 176 -4.85 11.97 -5.84
CA THR A 176 -4.36 10.71 -6.43
C THR A 176 -3.17 10.91 -7.36
N LEU A 177 -2.40 9.84 -7.57
CA LEU A 177 -1.39 9.74 -8.63
C LEU A 177 -1.96 9.08 -9.90
N ASP A 178 -3.12 8.44 -9.79
CA ASP A 178 -3.69 7.61 -10.84
C ASP A 178 -4.45 8.45 -11.87
N SER A 179 -4.35 8.04 -13.14
CA SER A 179 -5.09 8.67 -14.25
C SER A 179 -6.52 8.18 -14.41
N ASP A 180 -6.90 7.13 -13.69
CA ASP A 180 -8.11 6.35 -13.99
C ASP A 180 -9.40 7.11 -13.61
N PHE A 181 -9.26 8.14 -12.77
CA PHE A 181 -10.36 9.00 -12.34
C PHE A 181 -10.76 10.07 -13.36
N LYS A 182 -10.07 10.19 -14.51
CA LYS A 182 -10.37 11.21 -15.54
C LYS A 182 -11.76 11.07 -16.16
N ALA A 183 -12.36 9.89 -16.14
CA ALA A 183 -13.66 9.63 -16.74
C ALA A 183 -14.85 10.07 -15.86
N LEU A 184 -14.61 10.42 -14.59
CA LEU A 184 -15.65 10.84 -13.64
C LEU A 184 -16.14 12.25 -13.95
N LYS A 185 -17.19 12.35 -14.77
CA LYS A 185 -17.77 13.64 -15.16
C LYS A 185 -18.86 14.17 -14.23
N LYS A 186 -19.54 13.29 -13.49
CA LYS A 186 -20.69 13.68 -12.63
C LYS A 186 -20.43 13.58 -11.13
N SER A 187 -19.21 13.24 -10.71
CA SER A 187 -18.91 13.23 -9.28
C SER A 187 -18.86 14.66 -8.75
N LYS A 188 -19.36 14.85 -7.54
CA LYS A 188 -19.21 16.11 -6.79
C LYS A 188 -17.79 16.31 -6.24
N VAL A 189 -16.97 15.26 -6.28
CA VAL A 189 -15.60 15.26 -5.78
C VAL A 189 -14.66 15.73 -6.88
N ILE A 190 -13.86 16.75 -6.60
CA ILE A 190 -12.87 17.28 -7.53
C ILE A 190 -11.61 16.43 -7.43
N ILE A 191 -11.21 15.82 -8.55
CA ILE A 191 -9.99 15.01 -8.61
C ILE A 191 -8.76 15.93 -8.68
N LEU A 192 -7.89 15.83 -7.69
CA LEU A 192 -6.59 16.51 -7.63
C LEU A 192 -5.47 15.51 -7.94
N LYS A 193 -5.02 15.50 -9.19
CA LYS A 193 -3.92 14.65 -9.62
C LYS A 193 -2.56 15.29 -9.29
N ILE A 194 -1.65 14.51 -8.70
CA ILE A 194 -0.22 14.82 -8.52
C ILE A 194 0.60 14.12 -9.62
#